data_AF-A0A418YPR6-F1
#
_entry.id   AF-A0A418YPR6-F1
#
_cell.length_a   1.000
_cell.length_b   1.000
_cell.length_c   1.000
_cell.angle_alpha   90.00
_cell.angle_beta   90.00
_cell.angle_gamma   90.00
#
_symmetry.space_group_name_H-M   'P 1'
#
loop_
_entity.id
_entity.type
_entity.pdbx_description
1 polymer ?
#
loop_
_entity_poly.entity_id
_entity_poly.type
_entity_poly.pdbx_seq_one_letter_code
_entity_poly.pdbx_strand_id
1 'polypeptide(L)'
;MNFLRRAIAALLIAAYIVAPAAGQERTATKGGFSLAPHSGKTILVFRPTVRVGAQSTGGMFEPNADWTDQARKNIDDALAKRQQALGNEVISAPVSYGEDAQLVEEYSALFAAVSQSVIQYQFFVGNRLPTKKRDNKADIFEWSLGSGVGALPGAKDADYALFIYNKDAYGSTGRKMLQFAAALGGVGVKSGEHAGYAGLIDLKTGNLLWLNADGAMGGDVREVDGADKRVGQLLEEFPGSAQPKLATAQQ
;
A
#
# COMPACT_ATOMS: atom_id res chain seq x y z
N MET A 1 26.07 50.66 -32.13
CA MET A 1 26.20 49.18 -32.09
C MET A 1 26.34 48.60 -30.67
N ASN A 2 25.82 49.25 -29.61
CA ASN A 2 25.90 48.74 -28.22
C ASN A 2 24.60 48.88 -27.40
N PHE A 3 23.46 49.18 -28.05
CA PHE A 3 22.16 49.28 -27.36
C PHE A 3 21.17 48.17 -27.76
N LEU A 4 21.43 47.44 -28.85
CA LEU A 4 20.58 46.35 -29.32
C LEU A 4 20.91 44.98 -28.70
N ARG A 5 22.02 44.89 -27.95
CA ARG A 5 22.45 43.65 -27.26
C ARG A 5 21.96 43.55 -25.80
N ARG A 6 21.39 44.62 -25.24
CA ARG A 6 20.90 44.64 -23.86
C ARG A 6 19.39 44.38 -23.74
N ALA A 7 18.67 44.28 -24.85
CA ALA A 7 17.23 43.99 -24.89
C ALA A 7 16.89 42.48 -25.00
N ILE A 8 17.89 41.58 -25.01
CA ILE A 8 17.69 40.12 -25.08
C ILE A 8 17.83 39.47 -23.69
N ALA A 9 18.24 40.22 -22.66
CA ALA A 9 18.41 39.70 -21.30
C ALA A 9 17.15 39.74 -20.42
N ALA A 10 15.99 40.18 -20.95
CA ALA A 10 14.77 40.42 -20.15
C ALA A 10 13.57 39.52 -20.54
N LEU A 11 13.75 38.49 -21.37
CA LEU A 11 12.66 37.66 -21.89
C LEU A 11 12.92 36.14 -21.76
N LEU A 12 13.66 35.74 -20.72
CA LEU A 12 13.86 34.33 -20.35
C LEU A 12 13.63 34.08 -18.85
N ILE A 13 12.69 34.80 -18.24
CA ILE A 13 11.98 34.25 -17.07
C ILE A 13 10.79 33.49 -17.66
N ALA A 14 11.10 32.34 -18.26
CA ALA A 14 10.09 31.34 -18.53
C ALA A 14 9.51 30.97 -17.16
N ALA A 15 8.27 31.37 -16.94
CA ALA A 15 7.48 30.90 -15.83
C ALA A 15 7.46 29.37 -15.92
N TYR A 16 8.31 28.73 -15.10
CA TYR A 16 8.09 27.35 -14.71
C TYR A 16 6.79 27.37 -13.91
N ILE A 17 5.68 27.27 -14.62
CA ILE A 17 4.45 26.74 -14.05
C ILE A 17 4.84 25.31 -13.69
N VAL A 18 5.30 25.11 -12.46
CA VAL A 18 5.30 23.81 -11.82
C VAL A 18 3.82 23.47 -11.77
N ALA A 19 3.33 22.78 -12.79
CA ALA A 19 2.04 22.12 -12.70
C ALA A 19 2.11 21.28 -11.42
N PRO A 20 1.17 21.43 -10.47
CA PRO A 20 1.16 20.58 -9.31
C PRO A 20 1.20 19.15 -9.85
N ALA A 21 2.23 18.39 -9.46
CA ALA A 21 2.25 16.97 -9.73
C ALA A 21 0.98 16.45 -9.05
N ALA A 22 -0.05 16.15 -9.85
CA ALA A 22 -1.27 15.57 -9.34
C ALA A 22 -0.84 14.35 -8.54
N GLY A 23 -1.05 14.41 -7.21
CA GLY A 23 -0.61 13.37 -6.31
C GLY A 23 -1.14 12.03 -6.82
N GLN A 24 -0.25 11.06 -6.99
CA GLN A 24 -0.66 9.72 -7.38
C GLN A 24 -1.66 9.22 -6.33
N GLU A 25 -2.83 8.76 -6.77
CA GLU A 25 -3.81 8.15 -5.88
C GLU A 25 -3.11 7.02 -5.11
N ARG A 26 -3.28 7.03 -3.79
CA ARG A 26 -2.63 6.07 -2.89
C ARG A 26 -3.62 5.26 -2.08
N THR A 27 -4.84 5.77 -1.95
CA THR A 27 -5.95 5.10 -1.30
C THR A 27 -7.21 5.25 -2.15
N ALA A 28 -8.12 4.28 -2.03
CA ALA A 28 -9.47 4.38 -2.55
C ALA A 28 -10.47 3.71 -1.62
N THR A 29 -11.68 4.23 -1.62
CA THR A 29 -12.85 3.68 -0.92
C THR A 29 -13.94 3.43 -1.94
N LYS A 30 -14.67 2.32 -1.81
CA LYS A 30 -15.82 2.02 -2.64
C LYS A 30 -16.89 3.11 -2.49
N GLY A 31 -17.43 3.59 -3.61
CA GLY A 31 -18.48 4.60 -3.61
C GLY A 31 -19.69 4.18 -2.76
N GLY A 32 -20.14 5.07 -1.87
CA GLY A 32 -21.26 4.81 -0.96
C GLY A 32 -20.92 3.93 0.26
N PHE A 33 -19.68 3.43 0.38
CA PHE A 33 -19.24 2.74 1.59
C PHE A 33 -18.79 3.74 2.65
N SER A 34 -19.29 3.55 3.87
CA SER A 34 -18.81 4.23 5.07
C SER A 34 -18.83 3.26 6.25
N LEU A 35 -17.77 3.26 7.04
CA LEU A 35 -17.70 2.50 8.29
C LEU A 35 -17.60 3.49 9.45
N ALA A 36 -18.68 3.72 10.18
CA ALA A 36 -18.61 4.61 11.34
C ALA A 36 -17.76 3.97 12.46
N PRO A 37 -16.98 4.76 13.22
CA PRO A 37 -16.41 4.29 14.48
C PRO A 37 -17.53 3.82 15.41
N HIS A 38 -17.27 2.73 16.14
CA HIS A 38 -18.19 2.12 17.11
C HIS A 38 -19.55 1.71 16.50
N SER A 39 -19.56 1.32 15.23
CA SER A 39 -20.77 0.88 14.53
C SER A 39 -21.30 -0.50 14.96
N GLY A 40 -20.58 -1.20 15.85
CA GLY A 40 -20.87 -2.58 16.24
C GLY A 40 -20.47 -3.62 15.18
N LYS A 41 -19.69 -3.21 14.17
CA LYS A 41 -19.14 -4.10 13.15
C LYS A 41 -17.87 -4.78 13.65
N THR A 42 -17.65 -5.99 13.14
CA THR A 42 -16.48 -6.81 13.51
C THR A 42 -15.55 -6.97 12.31
N ILE A 43 -14.27 -6.67 12.51
CA ILE A 43 -13.20 -6.76 11.51
C ILE A 43 -12.32 -7.96 11.85
N LEU A 44 -12.27 -8.94 10.94
CA LEU A 44 -11.37 -10.08 10.99
C LEU A 44 -10.02 -9.71 10.39
N VAL A 45 -8.95 -9.74 11.19
CA VAL A 45 -7.60 -9.44 10.73
C VAL A 45 -6.86 -10.74 10.46
N PHE A 46 -6.50 -10.96 9.19
CA PHE A 46 -5.61 -12.05 8.82
C PHE A 46 -4.17 -11.70 9.16
N ARG A 47 -3.36 -12.73 9.43
CA ARG A 47 -1.94 -12.55 9.61
C ARG A 47 -1.34 -11.87 8.36
N PRO A 48 -0.57 -10.77 8.52
CA PRO A 48 0.04 -10.12 7.38
C PRO A 48 0.96 -11.04 6.57
N THR A 49 0.91 -10.94 5.24
CA THR A 49 1.93 -11.51 4.37
C THR A 49 3.17 -10.62 4.46
N VAL A 50 4.28 -11.15 5.00
CA VAL A 50 5.54 -10.42 5.16
C VAL A 50 6.66 -11.17 4.44
N ARG A 51 7.39 -10.48 3.56
CA ARG A 51 8.56 -11.00 2.84
C ARG A 51 9.67 -9.97 2.85
N VAL A 52 10.82 -10.31 3.44
CA VAL A 52 11.97 -9.41 3.49
C VAL A 52 13.20 -10.06 2.90
N GLY A 53 13.98 -9.29 2.15
CA GLY A 53 15.16 -9.81 1.47
C GLY A 53 16.10 -8.73 0.98
N ALA A 54 17.13 -9.16 0.26
CA ALA A 54 18.00 -8.28 -0.48
C ALA A 54 17.51 -8.13 -1.92
N GLN A 55 17.85 -7.00 -2.55
CA GLN A 55 17.75 -6.84 -3.99
C GLN A 55 19.14 -6.90 -4.60
N SER A 56 19.37 -7.89 -5.46
CA SER A 56 20.66 -8.12 -6.11
C SER A 56 21.00 -7.02 -7.11
N THR A 57 22.26 -6.96 -7.55
CA THR A 57 22.69 -6.01 -8.59
C THR A 57 21.85 -6.14 -9.87
N GLY A 58 21.43 -7.36 -10.22
CA GLY A 58 20.55 -7.64 -11.36
C GLY A 58 19.07 -7.33 -11.11
N GLY A 59 18.71 -6.79 -9.94
CA GLY A 59 17.34 -6.45 -9.58
C GLY A 59 16.51 -7.60 -9.03
N MET A 60 17.10 -8.78 -8.85
CA MET A 60 16.40 -9.98 -8.35
C MET A 60 16.18 -9.90 -6.84
N PHE A 61 15.05 -10.42 -6.38
CA PHE A 61 14.75 -10.56 -4.95
C PHE A 61 15.44 -11.80 -4.38
N GLU A 62 16.23 -11.61 -3.33
CA GLU A 62 16.95 -12.65 -2.60
C GLU A 62 16.35 -12.76 -1.19
N PRO A 63 15.55 -13.80 -0.89
CA PRO A 63 14.84 -13.91 0.39
C PRO A 63 15.81 -14.06 1.57
N ASN A 64 15.45 -13.46 2.71
CA ASN A 64 16.18 -13.62 3.96
C ASN A 64 15.20 -14.02 5.07
N ALA A 65 15.40 -15.21 5.66
CA ALA A 65 14.51 -15.78 6.66
C ALA A 65 14.52 -14.96 7.96
N ASP A 66 15.70 -14.70 8.53
CA ASP A 66 15.85 -13.93 9.77
C ASP A 66 15.23 -12.54 9.68
N TRP A 67 15.44 -11.85 8.56
CA TRP A 67 14.83 -10.54 8.32
C TRP A 67 13.31 -10.63 8.17
N THR A 68 12.81 -11.69 7.53
CA THR A 68 11.38 -11.92 7.38
C THR A 68 10.72 -12.19 8.73
N ASP A 69 11.34 -13.03 9.57
CA ASP A 69 10.83 -13.37 10.90
C ASP A 69 10.86 -12.17 11.84
N GLN A 70 11.96 -11.39 11.83
CA GLN A 70 12.07 -10.16 12.61
C GLN A 70 11.01 -9.14 12.18
N ALA A 71 10.86 -8.92 10.88
CA ALA A 71 9.87 -7.98 10.36
C ALA A 71 8.43 -8.41 10.66
N ARG A 72 8.14 -9.71 10.54
CA ARG A 72 6.84 -10.27 10.88
C ARG A 72 6.51 -10.01 12.35
N LYS A 73 7.44 -10.28 13.27
CA LYS A 73 7.28 -9.98 14.68
C LYS A 73 7.01 -8.49 14.92
N ASN A 74 7.83 -7.61 14.34
CA ASN A 74 7.67 -6.17 14.55
C ASN A 74 6.34 -5.64 13.99
N ILE A 75 5.90 -6.13 12.82
CA ILE A 75 4.61 -5.77 12.21
C ILE A 75 3.44 -6.30 13.04
N ASP A 76 3.51 -7.54 13.53
CA ASP A 76 2.50 -8.14 14.41
C ASP A 76 2.35 -7.29 15.69
N ASP A 77 3.47 -6.90 16.33
CA ASP A 77 3.49 -6.04 17.51
C ASP A 77 2.94 -4.62 17.22
N ALA A 78 3.30 -4.04 16.07
CA ALA A 78 2.81 -2.72 15.64
C ALA A 78 1.30 -2.71 15.34
N LEU A 79 0.78 -3.81 14.78
CA LEU A 79 -0.65 -3.98 14.53
C LEU A 79 -1.44 -4.11 15.83
N ALA A 80 -0.96 -4.89 16.78
CA ALA A 80 -1.59 -5.03 18.09
C ALA A 80 -1.73 -3.67 18.80
N LYS A 81 -0.69 -2.81 18.74
CA LYS A 81 -0.75 -1.44 19.29
C LYS A 81 -1.82 -0.57 18.62
N ARG A 82 -2.06 -0.77 17.32
CA ARG A 82 -2.96 0.07 16.50
C ARG A 82 -4.37 -0.49 16.36
N GLN A 83 -4.62 -1.70 16.83
CA GLN A 83 -5.92 -2.38 16.75
C GLN A 83 -7.06 -1.51 17.31
N GLN A 84 -6.83 -0.83 18.43
CA GLN A 84 -7.83 0.05 19.06
C GLN A 84 -8.16 1.29 18.21
N ALA A 85 -7.24 1.73 17.35
CA ALA A 85 -7.44 2.91 16.49
C ALA A 85 -8.36 2.64 15.30
N LEU A 86 -8.65 1.37 14.99
CA LEU A 86 -9.57 0.96 13.91
C LEU A 86 -11.04 1.26 14.23
N GLY A 87 -11.35 1.62 15.48
CA GLY A 87 -12.64 2.16 15.93
C GLY A 87 -13.80 1.17 15.99
N ASN A 88 -13.64 -0.06 15.52
CA ASN A 88 -14.65 -1.12 15.57
C ASN A 88 -14.09 -2.37 16.28
N GLU A 89 -14.92 -3.39 16.49
CA GLU A 89 -14.43 -4.64 17.08
C GLU A 89 -13.44 -5.29 16.11
N VAL A 90 -12.32 -5.77 16.63
CA VAL A 90 -11.28 -6.41 15.83
C VAL A 90 -10.95 -7.75 16.44
N ILE A 91 -11.09 -8.80 15.63
CA ILE A 91 -10.75 -10.17 15.99
C ILE A 91 -9.65 -10.67 15.08
N SER A 92 -8.74 -11.48 15.61
CA SER A 92 -7.70 -12.12 14.80
C SER A 92 -8.26 -13.38 14.14
N ALA A 93 -7.90 -13.60 12.87
CA ALA A 93 -8.20 -14.86 12.22
C ALA A 93 -7.58 -16.04 13.01
N PRO A 94 -8.32 -17.14 13.19
CA PRO A 94 -7.80 -18.30 13.90
C PRO A 94 -6.62 -18.90 13.13
N VAL A 95 -5.70 -19.52 13.86
CA VAL A 95 -4.65 -20.33 13.23
C VAL A 95 -5.31 -21.50 12.52
N SER A 96 -5.06 -21.63 11.22
CA SER A 96 -5.60 -22.69 10.38
C SER A 96 -4.53 -23.70 9.97
N TYR A 97 -4.98 -24.89 9.55
CA TYR A 97 -4.12 -26.00 9.11
C TYR A 97 -4.75 -26.68 7.88
N GLY A 98 -3.94 -27.39 7.09
CA GLY A 98 -4.43 -28.14 5.93
C GLY A 98 -5.08 -27.25 4.87
N GLU A 99 -6.24 -27.66 4.36
CA GLU A 99 -6.99 -26.96 3.31
C GLU A 99 -7.37 -25.52 3.70
N ASP A 100 -7.72 -25.29 4.97
CA ASP A 100 -8.04 -23.94 5.46
C ASP A 100 -6.82 -23.01 5.45
N ALA A 101 -5.63 -23.53 5.77
CA ALA A 101 -4.39 -22.76 5.68
C ALA A 101 -4.01 -22.45 4.23
N GLN A 102 -4.21 -23.42 3.34
CA GLN A 102 -4.02 -23.23 1.91
C GLN A 102 -4.98 -22.15 1.38
N LEU A 103 -6.25 -22.19 1.75
CA LEU A 103 -7.25 -21.21 1.32
C LEU A 103 -6.88 -19.79 1.78
N VAL A 104 -6.42 -19.63 3.02
CA VAL A 104 -5.94 -18.33 3.53
C VAL A 104 -4.76 -17.81 2.72
N GLU A 105 -3.80 -18.67 2.36
CA GLU A 105 -2.66 -18.28 1.53
C GLU A 105 -3.08 -17.90 0.11
N GLU A 106 -4.00 -18.67 -0.50
CA GLU A 106 -4.57 -18.37 -1.83
C GLU A 106 -5.25 -16.99 -1.85
N TYR A 107 -6.08 -16.68 -0.85
CA TYR A 107 -6.73 -15.38 -0.75
C TYR A 107 -5.76 -14.25 -0.40
N SER A 108 -4.70 -14.52 0.37
CA SER A 108 -3.63 -13.55 0.64
C SER A 108 -2.85 -13.21 -0.63
N ALA A 109 -2.56 -14.21 -1.46
CA ALA A 109 -1.93 -14.02 -2.77
C ALA A 109 -2.88 -13.30 -3.75
N LEU A 110 -4.17 -13.66 -3.76
CA LEU A 110 -5.18 -12.99 -4.56
C LEU A 110 -5.33 -11.51 -4.17
N PHE A 111 -5.35 -11.22 -2.87
CA PHE A 111 -5.37 -9.84 -2.36
C PHE A 111 -4.17 -9.04 -2.88
N ALA A 112 -2.96 -9.61 -2.83
CA ALA A 112 -1.76 -8.96 -3.35
C ALA A 112 -1.86 -8.68 -4.86
N ALA A 113 -2.35 -9.65 -5.64
CA ALA A 113 -2.51 -9.53 -7.09
C ALA A 113 -3.59 -8.50 -7.48
N VAL A 114 -4.73 -8.49 -6.78
CA VAL A 114 -5.80 -7.49 -6.95
C VAL A 114 -5.28 -6.11 -6.59
N SER A 115 -4.56 -5.96 -5.47
CA SER A 115 -3.96 -4.69 -5.05
C SER A 115 -2.98 -4.15 -6.09
N GLN A 116 -2.10 -4.99 -6.64
CA GLN A 116 -1.20 -4.61 -7.73
C GLN A 116 -1.97 -4.17 -8.98
N SER A 117 -3.08 -4.83 -9.30
CA SER A 117 -3.95 -4.44 -10.42
C SER A 117 -4.62 -3.09 -10.18
N VAL A 118 -5.08 -2.81 -8.96
CA VAL A 118 -5.61 -1.50 -8.57
C VAL A 118 -4.53 -0.43 -8.74
N ILE A 119 -3.33 -0.65 -8.21
CA ILE A 119 -2.22 0.31 -8.31
C ILE A 119 -1.91 0.62 -9.78
N GLN A 120 -1.79 -0.43 -10.59
CA GLN A 120 -1.41 -0.31 -11.99
C GLN A 120 -2.49 0.34 -12.86
N TYR A 121 -3.76 -0.03 -12.66
CA TYR A 121 -4.84 0.33 -13.59
C TYR A 121 -5.84 1.36 -13.06
N GLN A 122 -5.83 1.63 -11.75
CA GLN A 122 -6.64 2.67 -11.11
C GLN A 122 -5.75 3.86 -10.71
N PHE A 123 -4.76 3.62 -9.85
CA PHE A 123 -3.99 4.71 -9.23
C PHE A 123 -2.98 5.35 -10.17
N PHE A 124 -2.35 4.57 -11.04
CA PHE A 124 -1.39 5.10 -12.00
C PHE A 124 -2.09 5.62 -13.26
N VAL A 125 -2.29 6.95 -13.32
CA VAL A 125 -3.02 7.65 -14.40
C VAL A 125 -2.53 7.25 -15.80
N GLY A 126 -1.23 7.05 -15.98
CA GLY A 126 -0.62 6.69 -17.27
C GLY A 126 -1.02 5.32 -17.82
N ASN A 127 -1.35 4.36 -16.94
CA ASN A 127 -1.64 2.97 -17.31
C ASN A 127 -3.13 2.62 -17.17
N ARG A 128 -4.00 3.59 -16.86
CA ARG A 128 -5.45 3.36 -16.73
C ARG A 128 -6.03 2.71 -17.99
N LEU A 129 -6.72 1.58 -17.81
CA LEU A 129 -7.44 0.92 -18.90
C LEU A 129 -8.58 1.81 -19.42
N PRO A 130 -8.99 1.73 -20.71
CA PRO A 130 -10.07 2.57 -21.23
C PRO A 130 -11.38 2.52 -20.43
N THR A 131 -11.79 1.34 -19.96
CA THR A 131 -12.95 1.16 -19.07
C THR A 131 -12.71 1.81 -17.70
N LYS A 132 -11.53 1.59 -17.11
CA LYS A 132 -11.14 2.22 -15.84
C LYS A 132 -10.98 3.74 -15.93
N LYS A 133 -10.64 4.31 -17.09
CA LYS A 133 -10.63 5.77 -17.31
C LYS A 133 -12.02 6.37 -17.14
N ARG A 134 -13.07 5.71 -17.65
CA ARG A 134 -14.47 6.12 -17.45
C ARG A 134 -14.86 5.94 -15.99
N ASP A 135 -14.53 4.80 -15.41
CA ASP A 135 -14.88 4.48 -14.02
C ASP A 135 -14.23 5.46 -13.04
N ASN A 136 -12.93 5.79 -13.20
CA ASN A 136 -12.25 6.83 -12.41
C ASN A 136 -12.88 8.22 -12.59
N LYS A 137 -13.28 8.60 -13.81
CA LYS A 137 -13.99 9.88 -14.04
C LYS A 137 -15.34 9.93 -13.33
N ALA A 138 -15.93 8.77 -13.03
CA ALA A 138 -17.18 8.62 -12.31
C ALA A 138 -16.97 8.19 -10.83
N ASP A 139 -15.73 8.22 -10.34
CA ASP A 139 -15.34 7.81 -8.98
C ASP A 139 -15.79 6.38 -8.60
N ILE A 140 -15.71 5.46 -9.57
CA ILE A 140 -16.13 4.06 -9.42
C ILE A 140 -14.91 3.21 -9.01
N PHE A 141 -14.94 2.73 -7.77
CA PHE A 141 -13.99 1.76 -7.23
C PHE A 141 -14.65 0.38 -7.07
N GLU A 142 -14.59 -0.41 -8.15
CA GLU A 142 -15.19 -1.74 -8.23
C GLU A 142 -14.11 -2.80 -8.46
N TRP A 143 -13.72 -3.44 -7.36
CA TRP A 143 -12.76 -4.54 -7.28
C TRP A 143 -13.24 -5.55 -6.24
N SER A 144 -12.90 -6.82 -6.40
CA SER A 144 -13.39 -7.90 -5.54
C SER A 144 -12.40 -9.05 -5.51
N LEU A 145 -12.35 -9.75 -4.37
CA LEU A 145 -11.68 -11.04 -4.21
C LEU A 145 -12.65 -12.20 -4.50
N GLY A 146 -13.92 -11.90 -4.79
CA GLY A 146 -14.98 -12.89 -4.97
C GLY A 146 -15.60 -13.33 -3.65
N SER A 147 -16.85 -13.82 -3.70
CA SER A 147 -17.64 -14.17 -2.52
C SER A 147 -17.08 -15.34 -1.71
N GLY A 148 -16.11 -16.09 -2.24
CA GLY A 148 -15.48 -17.19 -1.53
C GLY A 148 -14.64 -16.76 -0.31
N VAL A 149 -14.38 -15.46 -0.11
CA VAL A 149 -13.80 -14.95 1.15
C VAL A 149 -14.64 -15.30 2.37
N GLY A 150 -15.95 -15.50 2.21
CA GLY A 150 -16.84 -15.92 3.30
C GLY A 150 -16.57 -17.34 3.80
N ALA A 151 -15.80 -18.15 3.07
CA ALA A 151 -15.36 -19.48 3.48
C ALA A 151 -14.08 -19.46 4.31
N LEU A 152 -13.42 -18.31 4.46
CA LEU A 152 -12.18 -18.22 5.23
C LEU A 152 -12.43 -18.50 6.72
N PRO A 153 -11.47 -19.11 7.43
CA PRO A 153 -11.56 -19.34 8.87
C PRO A 153 -11.86 -18.06 9.64
N GLY A 154 -12.89 -18.09 10.49
CA GLY A 154 -13.36 -16.93 11.27
C GLY A 154 -14.26 -15.95 10.51
N ALA A 155 -14.45 -16.10 9.19
CA ALA A 155 -15.27 -15.16 8.40
C ALA A 155 -16.73 -15.10 8.85
N LYS A 156 -17.28 -16.20 9.36
CA LYS A 156 -18.66 -16.28 9.88
C LYS A 156 -18.91 -15.39 11.11
N ASP A 157 -17.85 -15.02 11.82
CA ASP A 157 -17.89 -14.28 13.08
C ASP A 157 -17.55 -12.79 12.86
N ALA A 158 -17.47 -12.32 11.60
CA ALA A 158 -17.11 -10.95 11.24
C ALA A 158 -17.89 -10.42 10.03
N ASP A 159 -17.92 -9.08 9.89
CA ASP A 159 -18.51 -8.41 8.73
C ASP A 159 -17.49 -8.14 7.64
N TYR A 160 -16.25 -7.84 8.04
CA TYR A 160 -15.17 -7.43 7.14
C TYR A 160 -13.89 -8.21 7.40
N ALA A 161 -13.08 -8.40 6.36
CA ALA A 161 -11.72 -8.90 6.48
C ALA A 161 -10.71 -7.80 6.19
N LEU A 162 -9.68 -7.68 7.02
CA LEU A 162 -8.52 -6.84 6.78
C LEU A 162 -7.34 -7.72 6.35
N PHE A 163 -6.90 -7.52 5.10
CA PHE A 163 -5.67 -8.12 4.58
C PHE A 163 -4.56 -7.09 4.55
N ILE A 164 -3.35 -7.53 4.91
CA ILE A 164 -2.14 -6.71 4.89
C ILE A 164 -1.04 -7.47 4.16
N TYR A 165 -0.43 -6.79 3.20
CA TYR A 165 0.70 -7.30 2.44
C TYR A 165 1.91 -6.38 2.65
N ASN A 166 3.07 -6.98 2.86
CA ASN A 166 4.33 -6.28 3.01
C ASN A 166 5.46 -7.06 2.32
N LYS A 167 6.16 -6.40 1.41
CA LYS A 167 7.38 -6.91 0.79
C LYS A 167 8.44 -5.82 0.76
N ASP A 168 9.59 -6.10 1.36
CA ASP A 168 10.75 -5.21 1.39
C ASP A 168 12.00 -5.90 0.84
N ALA A 169 12.67 -5.23 -0.09
CA ALA A 169 13.92 -5.67 -0.69
C ALA A 169 14.97 -4.56 -0.55
N TYR A 170 15.98 -4.78 0.30
CA TYR A 170 17.05 -3.82 0.54
C TYR A 170 18.20 -4.04 -0.45
N GLY A 171 18.68 -2.97 -1.10
CA GLY A 171 19.78 -3.09 -2.07
C GLY A 171 21.01 -3.78 -1.47
N SER A 172 21.48 -4.83 -2.14
CA SER A 172 22.72 -5.53 -1.78
C SER A 172 23.93 -4.60 -1.89
N THR A 173 25.07 -5.02 -1.34
CA THR A 173 26.34 -4.28 -1.48
C THR A 173 26.66 -4.01 -2.95
N GLY A 174 26.52 -5.01 -3.83
CA GLY A 174 26.72 -4.84 -5.26
C GLY A 174 25.76 -3.83 -5.89
N ARG A 175 24.48 -3.83 -5.47
CA ARG A 175 23.47 -2.88 -5.96
C ARG A 175 23.72 -1.44 -5.48
N LYS A 176 24.25 -1.27 -4.27
CA LYS A 176 24.68 0.04 -3.74
C LYS A 176 25.88 0.58 -4.54
N MET A 177 26.85 -0.28 -4.88
CA MET A 177 27.95 0.10 -5.77
C MET A 177 27.47 0.46 -7.17
N LEU A 178 26.51 -0.28 -7.73
CA LEU A 178 25.87 0.06 -9.01
C LEU A 178 25.18 1.42 -8.96
N GLN A 179 24.45 1.73 -7.89
CA GLN A 179 23.82 3.05 -7.71
C GLN A 179 24.86 4.17 -7.71
N PHE A 180 25.98 3.98 -7.01
CA PHE A 180 27.06 4.95 -6.98
C PHE A 180 27.65 5.16 -8.39
N ALA A 181 27.98 4.09 -9.10
CA ALA A 181 28.52 4.17 -10.46
C ALA A 181 27.53 4.80 -11.45
N ALA A 182 26.24 4.44 -11.36
CA ALA A 182 25.18 4.98 -12.21
C ALA A 182 24.95 6.48 -11.96
N ALA A 183 25.02 6.91 -10.69
CA ALA A 183 24.88 8.32 -10.33
C ALA A 183 26.01 9.18 -10.93
N LEU A 184 27.25 8.66 -10.98
CA LEU A 184 28.35 9.33 -11.70
C LEU A 184 28.07 9.47 -13.20
N GLY A 185 27.29 8.54 -13.78
CA GLY A 185 26.82 8.59 -15.16
C GLY A 185 25.50 9.36 -15.37
N GLY A 186 24.95 10.01 -14.33
CA GLY A 186 23.69 10.76 -14.41
C GLY A 186 22.42 9.88 -14.47
N VAL A 187 22.51 8.59 -14.18
CA VAL A 187 21.38 7.64 -14.21
C VAL A 187 20.95 7.29 -12.79
N GLY A 188 19.67 7.49 -12.47
CA GLY A 188 19.09 7.09 -11.20
C GLY A 188 18.74 5.60 -11.17
N VAL A 189 19.20 4.88 -10.14
CA VAL A 189 18.81 3.50 -9.86
C VAL A 189 18.10 3.49 -8.50
N LYS A 190 16.85 2.98 -8.44
CA LYS A 190 16.12 2.85 -7.17
C LYS A 190 16.95 2.03 -6.18
N SER A 191 16.88 2.30 -4.88
CA SER A 191 17.72 1.62 -3.87
C SER A 191 17.25 0.22 -3.50
N GLY A 192 15.96 -0.04 -3.67
CA GLY A 192 15.26 -1.25 -3.24
C GLY A 192 13.84 -1.31 -3.78
N GLU A 193 13.10 -2.34 -3.38
CA GLU A 193 11.66 -2.45 -3.55
C GLU A 193 11.00 -2.37 -2.18
N HIS A 194 10.01 -1.49 -2.03
CA HIS A 194 9.23 -1.34 -0.81
C HIS A 194 7.76 -1.34 -1.22
N ALA A 195 7.05 -2.41 -0.92
CA ALA A 195 5.64 -2.60 -1.27
C ALA A 195 4.84 -2.90 -0.01
N GLY A 196 3.79 -2.11 0.23
CA GLY A 196 2.90 -2.27 1.38
C GLY A 196 1.47 -1.97 0.97
N TYR A 197 0.55 -2.90 1.24
CA TYR A 197 -0.88 -2.75 0.95
C TYR A 197 -1.72 -3.15 2.16
N ALA A 198 -2.78 -2.41 2.43
CA ALA A 198 -3.82 -2.79 3.38
C ALA A 198 -5.18 -2.65 2.71
N GLY A 199 -6.05 -3.64 2.86
CA GLY A 199 -7.37 -3.63 2.23
C GLY A 199 -8.46 -4.19 3.12
N LEU A 200 -9.62 -3.52 3.12
CA LEU A 200 -10.82 -3.93 3.82
C LEU A 200 -11.79 -4.57 2.82
N ILE A 201 -12.18 -5.81 3.08
CA ILE A 201 -13.01 -6.62 2.20
C ILE A 201 -14.34 -6.91 2.90
N ASP A 202 -15.44 -6.81 2.17
CA ASP A 202 -16.75 -7.29 2.61
C ASP A 202 -16.78 -8.83 2.61
N LEU A 203 -16.98 -9.46 3.79
CA LEU A 203 -16.94 -10.92 3.89
C LEU A 203 -18.15 -11.63 3.25
N LYS A 204 -19.24 -10.91 2.96
CA LYS A 204 -20.43 -11.48 2.32
C LYS A 204 -20.31 -11.48 0.80
N THR A 205 -19.74 -10.41 0.24
CA THR A 205 -19.70 -10.18 -1.21
C THR A 205 -18.32 -10.38 -1.82
N GLY A 206 -17.25 -10.28 -1.03
CA GLY A 206 -15.87 -10.26 -1.50
C GLY A 206 -15.41 -8.92 -2.04
N ASN A 207 -16.26 -7.89 -2.01
CA ASN A 207 -15.92 -6.58 -2.54
C ASN A 207 -14.77 -5.94 -1.74
N LEU A 208 -13.79 -5.40 -2.45
CA LEU A 208 -12.75 -4.54 -1.87
C LEU A 208 -13.39 -3.18 -1.59
N LEU A 209 -13.62 -2.89 -0.31
CA LEU A 209 -14.31 -1.69 0.16
C LEU A 209 -13.35 -0.52 0.38
N TRP A 210 -12.11 -0.82 0.73
CA TRP A 210 -11.05 0.17 0.91
C TRP A 210 -9.71 -0.47 0.61
N LEU A 211 -8.81 0.30 0.01
CA LEU A 211 -7.42 -0.07 -0.21
C LEU A 211 -6.53 1.14 0.11
N ASN A 212 -5.41 0.89 0.78
CA ASN A 212 -4.28 1.81 0.85
C ASN A 212 -3.03 1.08 0.33
N ALA A 213 -2.36 1.71 -0.63
CA ALA A 213 -1.20 1.18 -1.35
C ALA A 213 -0.22 2.30 -1.72
N ASP A 214 0.01 3.25 -0.80
CA ASP A 214 0.97 4.33 -0.98
C ASP A 214 2.38 3.81 -1.32
N GLY A 215 2.86 4.16 -2.52
CA GLY A 215 4.22 3.81 -2.98
C GLY A 215 5.34 4.57 -2.26
N ALA A 216 5.00 5.57 -1.43
CA ALA A 216 5.93 6.31 -0.58
C ALA A 216 5.98 5.77 0.87
N MET A 217 5.37 4.62 1.15
CA MET A 217 5.52 3.96 2.45
C MET A 217 6.99 3.67 2.75
N GLY A 218 7.39 4.01 3.97
CA GLY A 218 8.76 3.86 4.45
C GLY A 218 8.82 3.11 5.76
N GLY A 219 9.97 3.25 6.43
CA GLY A 219 10.29 2.51 7.64
C GLY A 219 10.95 1.18 7.30
N ASP A 220 12.09 0.91 7.95
CA ASP A 220 12.74 -0.39 7.88
C ASP A 220 12.01 -1.37 8.80
N VAL A 221 11.23 -2.28 8.23
CA VAL A 221 10.40 -3.21 9.00
C VAL A 221 11.21 -4.17 9.89
N ARG A 222 12.52 -4.29 9.67
CA ARG A 222 13.42 -5.07 10.54
C ARG A 222 13.63 -4.38 11.88
N GLU A 223 13.42 -3.07 11.93
CA GLU A 223 13.50 -2.24 13.14
C GLU A 223 12.11 -1.97 13.70
N VAL A 224 11.99 -1.88 15.02
CA VAL A 224 10.69 -1.66 15.70
C VAL A 224 10.04 -0.35 15.25
N ASP A 225 10.77 0.76 15.29
CA ASP A 225 10.25 2.08 14.88
C ASP A 225 9.88 2.11 13.39
N GLY A 226 10.62 1.38 12.57
CA GLY A 226 10.35 1.29 11.14
C GLY A 226 9.07 0.50 10.85
N ALA A 227 8.82 -0.59 11.58
CA ALA A 227 7.55 -1.32 11.50
C ALA A 227 6.37 -0.50 12.04
N ASP A 228 6.54 0.21 13.17
CA ASP A 228 5.50 1.09 13.73
C ASP A 228 5.11 2.21 12.74
N LYS A 229 6.09 2.78 12.03
CA LYS A 229 5.87 3.73 10.93
C LYS A 229 5.14 3.06 9.76
N ARG A 230 5.62 1.89 9.32
CA ARG A 230 5.04 1.16 8.18
C ARG A 230 3.57 0.83 8.41
N VAL A 231 3.23 0.26 9.57
CA VAL A 231 1.85 -0.08 9.91
C VAL A 231 0.99 1.17 10.06
N GLY A 232 1.56 2.25 10.61
CA GLY A 232 0.87 3.54 10.66
C GLY A 232 0.48 4.07 9.28
N GLN A 233 1.39 4.00 8.31
CA GLN A 233 1.12 4.41 6.93
C GLN A 233 0.16 3.44 6.22
N LEU A 234 0.27 2.13 6.46
CA LEU A 234 -0.66 1.12 5.92
C LEU A 234 -2.11 1.39 6.36
N LEU A 235 -2.32 1.78 7.61
CA LEU A 235 -3.64 2.04 8.19
C LEU A 235 -4.07 3.52 8.10
N GLU A 236 -3.30 4.36 7.40
CA GLU A 236 -3.65 5.76 7.16
C GLU A 236 -4.98 5.85 6.40
N GLU A 237 -5.84 6.79 6.78
CA GLU A 237 -7.18 6.97 6.17
C GLU A 237 -8.11 5.75 6.27
N PHE A 238 -7.86 4.82 7.21
CA PHE A 238 -8.75 3.69 7.44
C PHE A 238 -10.18 4.17 7.78
N PRO A 239 -11.22 3.66 7.09
CA PRO A 239 -12.57 4.25 7.13
C PRO A 239 -13.24 4.17 8.50
N GLY A 240 -12.94 3.17 9.33
CA GLY A 240 -13.52 2.99 10.66
C GLY A 240 -12.80 3.74 11.79
N SER A 241 -11.72 4.46 11.49
CA SER A 241 -10.81 4.97 12.51
C SER A 241 -11.47 6.00 13.44
N ALA A 242 -11.19 5.89 14.75
CA ALA A 242 -11.69 6.82 15.77
C ALA A 242 -10.92 8.16 15.78
N GLN A 243 -9.82 8.25 15.02
CA GLN A 243 -9.03 9.47 14.84
C GLN A 243 -9.62 10.25 13.65
N PRO A 244 -9.86 11.57 13.77
CA PRO A 244 -10.39 12.37 12.67
C PRO A 244 -9.52 12.23 11.41
N LYS A 245 -10.17 12.17 10.25
CA LYS A 245 -9.53 12.26 8.93
C LYS A 245 -8.62 13.48 8.94
N LEU A 246 -7.28 13.30 9.00
CA LEU A 246 -6.35 14.40 8.84
C LEU A 246 -6.63 14.98 7.45
N ALA A 247 -7.26 16.16 7.42
CA ALA A 247 -7.57 16.84 6.19
C ALA A 247 -6.28 16.99 5.40
N THR A 248 -6.24 16.42 4.20
CA THR A 248 -5.16 16.64 3.25
C THR A 248 -5.09 18.15 3.04
N ALA A 249 -4.04 18.78 3.60
CA ALA A 249 -3.79 20.19 3.38
C ALA A 249 -3.55 20.35 1.87
N GLN A 250 -4.54 20.89 1.17
CA GLN A 250 -4.33 21.49 -0.13
C GLN A 250 -3.38 22.68 0.10
N GLN A 251 -2.13 22.51 -0.31
CA GLN A 251 -1.20 23.60 -0.57
C GLN A 251 -0.58 23.37 -1.94
#